data_AF-A0A251WI26-F1
#
_entry.id   AF-A0A251WI26-F1
#
_cell.length_a   1.000
_cell.length_b   1.000
_cell.length_c   1.000
_cell.angle_alpha   90.00
_cell.angle_beta   90.00
_cell.angle_gamma   90.00
#
_symmetry.space_group_name_H-M   'P 1'
#
loop_
_entity.id
_entity.type
_entity.pdbx_description
1 polymer ?
#
loop_
_entity_poly.entity_id
_entity_poly.type
_entity_poly.pdbx_seq_one_letter_code
_entity_poly.pdbx_strand_id
1 'polypeptide(L)'
;MTFEDGKKAIARIYSAPNQVVGVGFLVADRYVLTCAHVVNACGVPQDNPIGSTLSLAFPFSTGEQLYTAEVIGHELQGDCGSDYAVLRLDTVLAIPPIDLETFIRTESPVGLQAFGFPKGDQAGRNLIAESRGTIAPGDWEQIEDTKQPGLAVEEGFSGAPVWCPSVSTFVGMIVARDKRREAAKVGFMIPTQKLNKPLKLIQKRTLLDLLEPEQNSLTEQIQIAYEVCRREGTTQSYKAELSARLDDLAGMADGEIEEPMLVQFAACLLNQSGLSDNVRTQLEQWAQRYTQNLNTLRTKLQDQQNQKLNHQSIKSKHPGLLISVKAHESQEKHYTVNAWFIRDFNQYDATTGQGSEALTFQNLRQTPEDENLDPETGIPDRQLPSLFADYLDQVGARVDLQALTIELLLPMVLMNQRIEQQPIPCDFGLPEALVASCRVSLRSQDRLESPRFLGTWAAKWQQLETSLSLQTGPAFVTGSENLKQMQRELKPNEKLGLLLPYPPSADEKELGVLIGTGTPIALWVRKDHPNQAWGHQFCQQILGCLGETCEAQGQSSCCLHQPCSSDNLPGNCRSILLGKLLDRVTTIRREALERDDDLENIAQSLELGHHLAFVWENPKRVPPTSKSPYQHPSSQ
;
A
#
# COMPACT_ATOMS: atom_id res chain seq x y z
N MET A 1 11.08 13.83 35.63
CA MET A 1 11.09 15.31 35.78
C MET A 1 10.62 15.65 37.19
N THR A 2 11.32 16.53 37.92
CA THR A 2 10.93 16.90 39.31
C THR A 2 9.69 17.81 39.33
N PHE A 3 9.02 17.94 40.49
CA PHE A 3 7.90 18.88 40.67
C PHE A 3 8.30 20.33 40.33
N GLU A 4 9.48 20.78 40.80
CA GLU A 4 9.95 22.14 40.57
C GLU A 4 10.26 22.42 39.10
N ASP A 5 10.86 21.47 38.38
CA ASP A 5 11.07 21.58 36.94
C ASP A 5 9.76 21.52 36.17
N GLY A 6 8.83 20.66 36.61
CA GLY A 6 7.51 20.48 36.00
C GLY A 6 6.65 21.74 36.03
N LYS A 7 6.83 22.63 37.02
CA LYS A 7 6.12 23.92 37.07
C LYS A 7 6.36 24.79 35.83
N LYS A 8 7.51 24.67 35.16
CA LYS A 8 7.81 25.39 33.92
C LYS A 8 6.80 25.09 32.81
N ALA A 9 6.30 23.85 32.77
CA ALA A 9 5.30 23.39 31.80
C ALA A 9 3.85 23.78 32.18
N ILE A 10 3.61 24.34 33.37
CA ILE A 10 2.26 24.68 33.82
C ILE A 10 1.77 25.94 33.13
N ALA A 11 0.62 25.81 32.46
CA ALA A 11 -0.12 26.87 31.83
C ALA A 11 -1.26 27.36 32.73
N ARG A 12 -1.46 28.67 32.75
CA ARG A 12 -2.64 29.33 33.31
C ARG A 12 -3.63 29.61 32.17
N ILE A 13 -4.88 29.17 32.32
CA ILE A 13 -5.91 29.29 31.27
C ILE A 13 -6.92 30.38 31.63
N TYR A 14 -7.22 31.25 30.66
CA TYR A 14 -8.04 32.44 30.83
C TYR A 14 -9.38 32.33 30.09
N SER A 15 -10.46 32.79 30.71
CA SER A 15 -11.76 33.04 30.04
C SER A 15 -11.88 34.46 29.50
N ALA A 16 -11.24 35.40 30.19
CA ALA A 16 -11.10 36.81 29.82
C ALA A 16 -9.76 37.32 30.39
N PRO A 17 -9.25 38.48 29.95
CA PRO A 17 -8.06 39.08 30.53
C PRO A 17 -8.16 39.13 32.07
N ASN A 18 -7.15 38.61 32.76
CA ASN A 18 -7.07 38.49 34.23
C ASN A 18 -8.08 37.54 34.91
N GLN A 19 -8.91 36.81 34.16
CA GLN A 19 -9.86 35.85 34.71
C GLN A 19 -9.41 34.40 34.44
N VAL A 20 -8.67 33.85 35.40
CA VAL A 20 -8.21 32.46 35.39
C VAL A 20 -9.37 31.52 35.69
N VAL A 21 -9.52 30.48 34.87
CA VAL A 21 -10.56 29.46 35.04
C VAL A 21 -9.99 28.07 35.33
N GLY A 22 -8.71 27.86 35.07
CA GLY A 22 -8.05 26.60 35.36
C GLY A 22 -6.59 26.57 34.93
N VAL A 23 -6.07 25.36 34.93
CA VAL A 23 -4.67 25.03 34.68
C VAL A 23 -4.61 24.12 33.46
N GLY A 24 -3.58 24.27 32.65
CA GLY A 24 -3.16 23.26 31.70
C GLY A 24 -1.69 22.95 31.89
N PHE A 25 -1.16 21.99 31.16
CA PHE A 25 0.27 21.75 31.17
C PHE A 25 0.78 21.19 29.85
N LEU A 26 2.00 21.60 29.49
CA LEU A 26 2.65 21.18 28.26
C LEU A 26 3.07 19.71 28.33
N VAL A 27 2.62 18.92 27.38
CA VAL A 27 2.83 17.45 27.28
C VAL A 27 3.60 17.03 26.04
N ALA A 28 3.74 17.94 25.07
CA ALA A 28 4.70 17.93 23.97
C ALA A 28 4.90 19.39 23.49
N ASP A 29 5.89 19.67 22.63
CA ASP A 29 6.37 21.01 22.22
C ASP A 29 5.31 22.09 21.97
N ARG A 30 4.13 21.70 21.48
CA ARG A 30 2.99 22.58 21.18
C ARG A 30 1.67 22.10 21.79
N TYR A 31 1.68 21.03 22.58
CA TYR A 31 0.46 20.36 23.03
C TYR A 31 0.27 20.53 24.53
N VAL A 32 -0.90 21.04 24.92
CA VAL A 32 -1.27 21.28 26.32
C VAL A 32 -2.45 20.38 26.69
N LEU A 33 -2.35 19.70 27.83
CA LEU A 33 -3.45 18.91 28.41
C LEU A 33 -4.13 19.72 29.53
N THR A 34 -5.47 19.65 29.58
CA THR A 34 -6.29 20.26 30.64
C THR A 34 -7.62 19.50 30.78
N CYS A 35 -8.53 19.96 31.63
CA CYS A 35 -9.89 19.44 31.74
C CYS A 35 -10.81 20.07 30.67
N ALA A 36 -11.78 19.29 30.18
CA ALA A 36 -12.79 19.75 29.24
C ALA A 36 -13.68 20.84 29.83
N HIS A 37 -14.04 20.75 31.11
CA HIS A 37 -14.85 21.79 31.74
C HIS A 37 -14.11 23.12 31.89
N VAL A 38 -12.77 23.12 31.96
CA VAL A 38 -11.95 24.35 31.96
C VAL A 38 -12.07 25.05 30.60
N VAL A 39 -12.01 24.29 29.51
CA VAL A 39 -12.24 24.79 28.15
C VAL A 39 -13.66 25.35 28.00
N ASN A 40 -14.67 24.65 28.53
CA ASN A 40 -16.05 25.15 28.51
C ASN A 40 -16.21 26.45 29.32
N ALA A 41 -15.48 26.57 30.45
CA ALA A 41 -15.47 27.79 31.26
C ALA A 41 -14.80 28.99 30.54
N CYS A 42 -14.02 28.75 29.48
CA CYS A 42 -13.54 29.81 28.58
C CYS A 42 -14.61 30.28 27.58
N GLY A 43 -15.83 29.73 27.60
CA GLY A 43 -16.90 30.06 26.66
C GLY A 43 -16.90 29.19 25.39
N VAL A 44 -16.09 28.13 25.33
CA VAL A 44 -16.10 27.16 24.23
C VAL A 44 -17.34 26.25 24.37
N PRO A 45 -18.15 26.08 23.32
CA PRO A 45 -19.35 25.24 23.39
C PRO A 45 -18.99 23.76 23.52
N GLN A 46 -19.69 23.05 24.40
CA GLN A 46 -19.48 21.61 24.61
C GLN A 46 -19.82 20.76 23.38
N ASP A 47 -20.78 21.21 22.56
CA ASP A 47 -21.32 20.42 21.44
C ASP A 47 -20.39 20.43 20.22
N ASN A 48 -19.58 21.48 20.07
CA ASN A 48 -18.63 21.64 18.97
C ASN A 48 -17.36 22.41 19.41
N PRO A 49 -16.55 21.83 20.31
CA PRO A 49 -15.41 22.52 20.90
C PRO A 49 -14.20 22.55 19.97
N ILE A 50 -14.06 21.57 19.06
CA ILE A 50 -12.89 21.40 18.20
C ILE A 50 -12.73 22.59 17.25
N GLY A 51 -11.50 23.10 17.12
CA GLY A 51 -11.15 24.27 16.32
C GLY A 51 -11.39 25.62 17.02
N SER A 52 -12.06 25.62 18.19
CA SER A 52 -12.18 26.83 19.01
C SER A 52 -10.84 27.24 19.59
N THR A 53 -10.62 28.54 19.80
CA THR A 53 -9.38 29.06 20.36
C THR A 53 -9.59 29.67 21.75
N LEU A 54 -8.55 29.56 22.59
CA LEU A 54 -8.51 30.16 23.92
C LEU A 54 -7.12 30.72 24.23
N SER A 55 -7.03 31.53 25.30
CA SER A 55 -5.77 32.16 25.73
C SER A 55 -5.19 31.50 26.97
N LEU A 56 -3.87 31.31 26.98
CA LEU A 56 -3.12 30.78 28.12
C LEU A 56 -1.75 31.45 28.26
N ALA A 57 -1.12 31.34 29.43
CA ALA A 57 0.25 31.81 29.70
C ALA A 57 1.05 30.78 30.50
N PHE A 58 2.37 30.77 30.36
CA PHE A 58 3.28 29.91 31.13
C PHE A 58 4.08 30.75 32.15
N PRO A 59 3.53 31.04 33.35
CA PRO A 59 4.10 32.01 34.28
C PRO A 59 5.51 31.66 34.77
N PHE A 60 5.84 30.36 34.85
CA PHE A 60 7.16 29.90 35.30
C PHE A 60 8.23 29.87 34.21
N SER A 61 7.89 30.15 32.95
CA SER A 61 8.84 30.09 31.82
C SER A 61 8.84 31.34 30.96
N THR A 62 7.66 31.90 30.69
CA THR A 62 7.47 33.03 29.76
C THR A 62 6.80 34.23 30.44
N GLY A 63 6.58 34.15 31.76
CA GLY A 63 5.86 35.16 32.52
C GLY A 63 4.41 35.29 32.06
N GLU A 64 3.96 36.52 31.85
CA GLU A 64 2.57 36.84 31.48
C GLU A 64 2.35 36.91 29.97
N GLN A 65 3.28 36.41 29.15
CA GLN A 65 3.07 36.31 27.70
C GLN A 65 1.88 35.40 27.40
N LEU A 66 0.90 35.93 26.66
CA LEU A 66 -0.28 35.20 26.22
C LEU A 66 -0.01 34.46 24.92
N TYR A 67 -0.45 33.21 24.88
CA TYR A 67 -0.45 32.34 23.71
C TYR A 67 -1.88 31.98 23.35
N THR A 68 -2.12 31.80 22.05
CA THR A 68 -3.39 31.29 21.53
C THR A 68 -3.26 29.78 21.35
N ALA A 69 -4.24 29.04 21.87
CA ALA A 69 -4.30 27.59 21.75
C ALA A 69 -5.62 27.17 21.10
N GLU A 70 -5.55 26.27 20.14
CA GLU A 70 -6.71 25.66 19.47
C GLU A 70 -7.09 24.35 20.16
N VAL A 71 -8.38 24.11 20.37
CA VAL A 71 -8.88 22.83 20.89
C VAL A 71 -8.84 21.77 19.80
N ILE A 72 -8.02 20.73 19.98
CA ILE A 72 -7.89 19.62 19.01
C ILE A 72 -8.44 18.29 19.52
N GLY A 73 -8.78 18.23 20.81
CA GLY A 73 -9.45 17.09 21.44
C GLY A 73 -10.23 17.55 22.66
N HIS A 74 -11.39 16.96 22.90
CA HIS A 74 -12.28 17.30 24.01
C HIS A 74 -13.20 16.12 24.29
N GLU A 75 -13.30 15.73 25.56
CA GLU A 75 -14.29 14.77 26.02
C GLU A 75 -14.73 15.12 27.44
N LEU A 76 -16.04 15.25 27.64
CA LEU A 76 -16.67 15.48 28.95
C LEU A 76 -17.84 14.51 29.13
N GLN A 77 -17.71 13.53 30.02
CA GLN A 77 -18.73 12.54 30.35
C GLN A 77 -19.13 12.60 31.82
N GLY A 78 -20.37 13.01 32.11
CA GLY A 78 -21.08 12.76 33.38
C GLY A 78 -20.33 13.00 34.70
N ASP A 79 -20.91 12.52 35.80
CA ASP A 79 -20.23 12.53 37.10
C ASP A 79 -19.14 11.45 37.11
N CYS A 80 -17.89 11.87 37.35
CA CYS A 80 -16.71 11.01 37.44
C CYS A 80 -16.29 10.27 36.15
N GLY A 81 -16.75 10.67 34.96
CA GLY A 81 -16.32 10.08 33.69
C GLY A 81 -15.06 10.72 33.08
N SER A 82 -14.93 10.68 31.76
CA SER A 82 -13.82 11.32 31.05
C SER A 82 -13.95 12.85 31.08
N ASP A 83 -12.89 13.57 31.45
CA ASP A 83 -12.87 15.04 31.49
C ASP A 83 -11.48 15.54 31.08
N TYR A 84 -11.25 15.62 29.77
CA TYR A 84 -9.98 16.09 29.22
C TYR A 84 -10.18 16.95 27.98
N ALA A 85 -9.24 17.86 27.77
CA ALA A 85 -9.07 18.56 26.50
C ALA A 85 -7.59 18.64 26.13
N VAL A 86 -7.30 18.49 24.84
CA VAL A 86 -5.97 18.67 24.26
C VAL A 86 -5.99 19.93 23.42
N LEU A 87 -5.07 20.83 23.72
CA LEU A 87 -4.91 22.11 23.04
C LEU A 87 -3.61 22.11 22.23
N ARG A 88 -3.62 22.79 21.08
CA ARG A 88 -2.45 22.99 20.21
C ARG A 88 -2.09 24.46 20.14
N LEU A 89 -0.84 24.79 20.44
CA LEU A 89 -0.26 26.12 20.30
C LEU A 89 0.17 26.38 18.85
N ASP A 90 0.04 27.63 18.42
CA ASP A 90 0.53 28.14 17.14
C ASP A 90 2.07 28.20 17.04
N THR A 91 2.76 28.05 18.16
CA THR A 91 4.21 28.24 18.32
C THR A 91 4.84 27.09 19.12
N VAL A 92 6.01 26.60 18.71
CA VAL A 92 6.84 25.69 19.55
C VAL A 92 7.36 26.50 20.71
N LEU A 93 7.22 25.99 21.92
CA LEU A 93 7.85 26.55 23.10
C LEU A 93 9.08 25.71 23.48
N ALA A 94 10.19 26.38 23.79
CA ALA A 94 11.40 25.74 24.32
C ALA A 94 11.24 25.43 25.83
N ILE A 95 10.11 24.86 26.21
CA ILE A 95 9.78 24.45 27.58
C ILE A 95 9.79 22.91 27.61
N PRO A 96 10.56 22.27 28.49
CA PRO A 96 10.55 20.82 28.62
C PRO A 96 9.12 20.31 28.96
N PRO A 97 8.49 19.48 28.11
CA PRO A 97 7.13 19.01 28.34
C PRO A 97 7.09 17.88 29.38
N ILE A 98 6.01 17.81 30.16
CA ILE A 98 5.74 16.74 31.12
C ILE A 98 5.48 15.44 30.37
N ASP A 99 6.16 14.37 30.79
CA ASP A 99 5.95 13.05 30.22
C ASP A 99 4.68 12.40 30.80
N LEU A 100 3.88 11.81 29.92
CA LEU A 100 2.60 11.17 30.26
C LEU A 100 2.77 9.65 30.41
N GLU A 101 3.97 9.17 30.80
CA GLU A 101 4.22 7.76 31.06
C GLU A 101 3.11 7.16 31.94
N THR A 102 2.59 6.01 31.51
CA THR A 102 1.50 5.34 32.22
C THR A 102 2.04 4.70 33.49
N PHE A 103 1.99 5.44 34.59
CA PHE A 103 2.40 4.94 35.89
C PHE A 103 1.26 4.18 36.58
N ILE A 104 1.40 2.86 36.75
CA ILE A 104 0.47 2.05 37.56
C ILE A 104 0.88 2.14 39.03
N ARG A 105 0.12 2.93 39.81
CA ARG A 105 0.35 3.05 41.24
C ARG A 105 -0.21 1.84 41.99
N THR A 106 0.63 1.21 42.82
CA THR A 106 0.30 0.04 43.63
C THR A 106 0.07 0.36 45.11
N GLU A 107 0.49 1.52 45.60
CA GLU A 107 0.43 1.92 47.01
C GLU A 107 -0.54 3.09 47.26
N SER A 108 -1.24 3.04 48.40
CA SER A 108 -2.12 4.10 48.92
C SER A 108 -2.24 3.97 50.44
N PRO A 109 -2.21 5.06 51.24
CA PRO A 109 -2.10 6.46 50.83
C PRO A 109 -0.68 6.86 50.41
N VAL A 110 -0.55 7.80 49.47
CA VAL A 110 0.72 8.41 49.07
C VAL A 110 0.64 9.94 49.09
N GLY A 111 1.77 10.59 49.33
CA GLY A 111 1.88 12.04 49.22
C GLY A 111 1.85 12.49 47.76
N LEU A 112 1.13 13.58 47.52
CA LEU A 112 0.89 14.18 46.21
C LEU A 112 1.19 15.68 46.26
N GLN A 113 1.67 16.22 45.13
CA GLN A 113 1.95 17.64 44.94
C GLN A 113 1.32 18.14 43.64
N ALA A 114 0.74 19.33 43.68
CA ALA A 114 0.24 20.02 42.49
C ALA A 114 0.42 21.53 42.64
N PHE A 115 0.28 22.26 41.53
CA PHE A 115 0.31 23.73 41.54
C PHE A 115 -0.88 24.26 40.73
N GLY A 116 -1.59 25.24 41.28
CA GLY A 116 -2.74 25.85 40.62
C GLY A 116 -2.90 27.32 40.95
N PHE A 117 -3.93 27.94 40.36
CA PHE A 117 -4.20 29.37 40.45
C PHE A 117 -5.61 29.60 41.02
N PRO A 118 -5.79 29.45 42.35
CA PRO A 118 -7.10 29.60 42.96
C PRO A 118 -7.65 31.02 42.78
N LYS A 119 -8.97 31.14 42.81
CA LYS A 119 -9.66 32.41 42.60
C LYS A 119 -9.17 33.49 43.57
N GLY A 120 -8.74 34.63 43.02
CA GLY A 120 -8.21 35.75 43.80
C GLY A 120 -6.72 35.70 44.07
N ASP A 121 -6.02 34.66 43.59
CA ASP A 121 -4.59 34.47 43.82
C ASP A 121 -3.80 34.29 42.52
N GLN A 122 -3.42 35.42 41.93
CA GLN A 122 -2.68 35.46 40.68
C GLN A 122 -1.25 34.91 40.81
N ALA A 123 -0.71 34.74 42.03
CA ALA A 123 0.61 34.13 42.21
C ALA A 123 0.57 32.60 42.14
N GLY A 124 -0.61 32.00 42.33
CA GLY A 124 -0.80 30.56 42.44
C GLY A 124 -0.32 29.98 43.79
N ARG A 125 -0.66 28.71 44.02
CA ARG A 125 -0.38 28.00 45.27
C ARG A 125 0.04 26.56 45.02
N ASN A 126 1.00 26.10 45.83
CA ASN A 126 1.32 24.68 45.97
C ASN A 126 0.19 23.98 46.76
N LEU A 127 -0.27 22.85 46.24
CA LEU A 127 -1.13 21.90 46.94
C LEU A 127 -0.27 20.71 47.40
N ILE A 128 -0.44 20.29 48.65
CA ILE A 128 0.11 19.05 49.18
C ILE A 128 -1.07 18.23 49.69
N ALA A 129 -1.26 17.03 49.13
CA ALA A 129 -2.39 16.17 49.45
C ALA A 129 -1.93 14.72 49.67
N GLU A 130 -2.79 13.91 50.26
CA GLU A 130 -2.66 12.45 50.32
C GLU A 130 -3.74 11.80 49.46
N SER A 131 -3.40 10.70 48.80
CA SER A 131 -4.41 9.85 48.17
C SER A 131 -5.27 9.11 49.19
N ARG A 132 -6.56 8.96 48.87
CA ARG A 132 -7.55 8.19 49.66
C ARG A 132 -8.14 7.02 48.88
N GLY A 133 -7.63 6.76 47.68
CA GLY A 133 -8.05 5.65 46.83
C GLY A 133 -9.13 6.04 45.83
N THR A 134 -9.49 5.05 45.02
CA THR A 134 -10.38 5.18 43.87
C THR A 134 -11.85 5.22 44.28
N ILE A 135 -12.64 6.07 43.64
CA ILE A 135 -14.08 6.19 43.81
C ILE A 135 -14.84 5.68 42.58
N ALA A 136 -16.04 5.16 42.80
CA ALA A 136 -16.96 4.70 41.76
C ALA A 136 -18.19 5.62 41.65
N PRO A 137 -18.76 5.81 40.44
CA PRO A 137 -18.32 5.26 39.15
C PRO A 137 -17.10 6.01 38.56
N GLY A 138 -16.37 5.39 37.62
CA GLY A 138 -15.42 6.10 36.75
C GLY A 138 -13.95 6.17 37.21
N ASP A 139 -13.65 5.59 38.37
CA ASP A 139 -12.29 5.35 38.87
C ASP A 139 -11.42 6.61 39.05
N TRP A 140 -12.03 7.76 39.33
CA TRP A 140 -11.29 8.92 39.83
C TRP A 140 -10.71 8.62 41.20
N GLU A 141 -9.66 9.34 41.58
CA GLU A 141 -9.03 9.17 42.87
C GLU A 141 -9.30 10.36 43.79
N GLN A 142 -9.75 10.05 45.01
CA GLN A 142 -9.96 11.05 46.04
C GLN A 142 -8.61 11.48 46.63
N ILE A 143 -8.44 12.79 46.78
CA ILE A 143 -7.26 13.40 47.39
C ILE A 143 -7.69 14.34 48.53
N GLU A 144 -6.90 14.37 49.60
CA GLU A 144 -7.19 15.20 50.77
C GLU A 144 -5.94 15.92 51.28
N ASP A 145 -6.06 17.21 51.61
CA ASP A 145 -4.98 17.91 52.33
C ASP A 145 -5.03 17.56 53.82
N THR A 146 -3.95 16.95 54.33
CA THR A 146 -3.82 16.50 55.71
C THR A 146 -3.28 17.55 56.68
N LYS A 147 -2.92 18.75 56.21
CA LYS A 147 -2.39 19.82 57.07
C LYS A 147 -3.50 20.57 57.84
N GLN A 148 -3.11 21.16 58.97
CA GLN A 148 -3.89 22.19 59.67
C GLN A 148 -3.05 23.46 59.91
N PRO A 149 -3.44 24.62 59.37
CA PRO A 149 -4.49 24.83 58.37
C PRO A 149 -4.02 24.40 56.97
N GLY A 150 -4.55 23.29 56.45
CA GLY A 150 -4.42 22.87 55.05
C GLY A 150 -5.39 23.59 54.11
N LEU A 151 -5.09 23.55 52.80
CA LEU A 151 -5.83 24.19 51.71
C LEU A 151 -6.84 23.19 51.12
N ALA A 152 -8.08 23.64 50.89
CA ALA A 152 -9.03 22.84 50.11
C ALA A 152 -8.64 22.88 48.63
N VAL A 153 -8.98 21.83 47.87
CA VAL A 153 -8.87 21.90 46.40
C VAL A 153 -9.95 22.87 45.92
N GLU A 154 -9.53 24.02 45.41
CA GLU A 154 -10.41 25.11 44.99
C GLU A 154 -10.54 25.20 43.46
N GLU A 155 -11.54 25.97 43.00
CA GLU A 155 -11.62 26.39 41.59
C GLU A 155 -10.33 27.12 41.20
N GLY A 156 -9.72 26.70 40.08
CA GLY A 156 -8.39 27.17 39.65
C GLY A 156 -7.26 26.16 39.82
N PHE A 157 -7.52 24.99 40.43
CA PHE A 157 -6.62 23.82 40.36
C PHE A 157 -7.00 22.81 39.27
N SER A 158 -8.22 22.87 38.74
CA SER A 158 -8.66 21.95 37.67
C SER A 158 -7.75 22.00 36.46
N GLY A 159 -7.37 20.82 35.96
CA GLY A 159 -6.42 20.62 34.89
C GLY A 159 -4.95 20.64 35.33
N ALA A 160 -4.66 20.82 36.63
CA ALA A 160 -3.28 20.83 37.11
C ALA A 160 -2.67 19.43 37.11
N PRO A 161 -1.40 19.28 36.68
CA PRO A 161 -0.68 18.02 36.81
C PRO A 161 -0.37 17.71 38.29
N VAL A 162 -0.42 16.43 38.64
CA VAL A 162 -0.16 15.90 39.98
C VAL A 162 1.13 15.07 39.97
N TRP A 163 2.03 15.34 40.91
CA TRP A 163 3.26 14.59 41.13
C TRP A 163 3.19 13.75 42.40
N CYS A 164 3.87 12.60 42.38
CA CYS A 164 4.12 11.81 43.57
C CYS A 164 5.62 11.90 43.93
N PRO A 165 5.99 12.54 45.06
CA PRO A 165 7.40 12.74 45.41
C PRO A 165 8.19 11.44 45.64
N SER A 166 7.54 10.39 46.13
CA SER A 166 8.20 9.09 46.40
C SER A 166 8.75 8.42 45.13
N VAL A 167 8.09 8.65 44.00
CA VAL A 167 8.50 8.13 42.68
C VAL A 167 8.99 9.22 41.72
N SER A 168 8.95 10.48 42.16
CA SER A 168 9.41 11.66 41.40
C SER A 168 8.85 11.74 39.97
N THR A 169 7.59 11.34 39.79
CA THR A 169 6.91 11.35 38.48
C THR A 169 5.49 11.92 38.55
N PHE A 170 4.95 12.24 37.37
CA PHE A 170 3.57 12.63 37.15
C PHE A 170 2.65 11.42 37.34
N VAL A 171 1.54 11.60 38.06
CA VAL A 171 0.62 10.50 38.43
C VAL A 171 -0.85 10.76 38.09
N GLY A 172 -1.19 11.96 37.60
CA GLY A 172 -2.57 12.28 37.21
C GLY A 172 -2.83 13.77 37.04
N MET A 173 -4.08 14.12 36.79
CA MET A 173 -4.54 15.50 36.59
C MET A 173 -5.70 15.83 37.53
N ILE A 174 -5.66 16.96 38.22
CA ILE A 174 -6.76 17.42 39.09
C ILE A 174 -7.98 17.72 38.22
N VAL A 175 -9.17 17.25 38.63
CA VAL A 175 -10.40 17.45 37.87
C VAL A 175 -11.47 18.22 38.62
N ALA A 176 -11.67 17.94 39.91
CA ALA A 176 -12.80 18.50 40.63
C ALA A 176 -12.56 18.63 42.12
N ARG A 177 -13.39 19.46 42.74
CA ARG A 177 -13.59 19.56 44.19
C ARG A 177 -14.94 19.00 44.59
N ASP A 178 -15.09 18.56 45.84
CA ASP A 178 -16.40 18.18 46.38
C ASP A 178 -17.29 19.42 46.59
N LYS A 179 -18.12 19.74 45.58
CA LYS A 179 -19.06 20.88 45.63
C LYS A 179 -20.19 20.70 46.66
N ARG A 180 -20.45 19.48 47.15
CA ARG A 180 -21.54 19.20 48.12
C ARG A 180 -21.10 19.47 49.55
N ARG A 181 -19.79 19.47 49.81
CA ARG A 181 -19.20 19.69 51.14
C ARG A 181 -18.05 20.69 51.03
N GLU A 182 -18.38 21.97 50.83
CA GLU A 182 -17.38 23.06 50.67
C GLU A 182 -16.38 23.16 51.83
N ALA A 183 -16.77 22.73 53.05
CA ALA A 183 -15.88 22.71 54.21
C ALA A 183 -14.92 21.49 54.24
N ALA A 184 -15.17 20.47 53.42
CA ALA A 184 -14.32 19.28 53.34
C ALA A 184 -13.14 19.55 52.39
N LYS A 185 -11.91 19.25 52.83
CA LYS A 185 -10.69 19.42 52.03
C LYS A 185 -10.50 18.28 51.02
N VAL A 186 -11.56 17.95 50.29
CA VAL A 186 -11.63 16.79 49.40
C VAL A 186 -11.61 17.27 47.95
N GLY A 187 -10.66 16.75 47.18
CA GLY A 187 -10.58 16.90 45.74
C GLY A 187 -10.51 15.55 45.03
N PHE A 188 -10.54 15.61 43.69
CA PHE A 188 -10.45 14.44 42.84
C PHE A 188 -9.40 14.65 41.75
N MET A 189 -8.73 13.57 41.37
CA MET A 189 -7.85 13.54 40.21
C MET A 189 -8.16 12.38 39.27
N ILE A 190 -7.89 12.58 37.98
CA ILE A 190 -7.89 11.56 36.95
C ILE A 190 -6.50 10.91 36.94
N PRO A 191 -6.38 9.60 37.26
CA PRO A 191 -5.11 8.88 37.22
C PRO A 191 -4.56 8.80 35.78
N THR A 192 -3.25 8.68 35.61
CA THR A 192 -2.61 8.56 34.28
C THR A 192 -3.20 7.45 33.41
N GLN A 193 -3.59 6.32 34.01
CA GLN A 193 -4.19 5.17 33.33
C GLN A 193 -5.52 5.51 32.63
N LYS A 194 -6.17 6.61 33.04
CA LYS A 194 -7.42 7.10 32.42
C LYS A 194 -7.16 8.19 31.39
N LEU A 195 -5.92 8.64 31.21
CA LEU A 195 -5.48 9.62 30.21
C LEU A 195 -5.01 8.97 28.90
N ASN A 196 -5.34 7.71 28.65
CA ASN A 196 -4.94 6.98 27.43
C ASN A 196 -5.50 7.62 26.14
N LYS A 197 -6.74 8.10 26.16
CA LYS A 197 -7.35 8.76 25.00
C LYS A 197 -6.60 10.05 24.60
N PRO A 198 -6.39 11.02 25.51
CA PRO A 198 -5.60 12.21 25.16
C PRO A 198 -4.16 11.83 24.77
N LEU A 199 -3.54 10.85 25.45
CA LEU A 199 -2.20 10.39 25.10
C LEU A 199 -2.11 9.87 23.65
N LYS A 200 -3.03 9.00 23.22
CA LYS A 200 -3.09 8.50 21.84
C LYS A 200 -3.28 9.62 20.82
N LEU A 201 -4.12 10.60 21.15
CA LEU A 201 -4.33 11.78 20.29
C LEU A 201 -3.03 12.62 20.16
N ILE A 202 -2.32 12.85 21.26
CA ILE A 202 -1.05 13.59 21.27
C ILE A 202 0.02 12.83 20.49
N GLN A 203 0.15 11.52 20.69
CA GLN A 203 1.06 10.65 19.92
C GLN A 203 0.79 10.75 18.42
N LYS A 204 -0.48 10.61 18.00
CA LYS A 204 -0.86 10.75 16.59
C LYS A 204 -0.43 12.10 16.03
N ARG A 205 -0.74 13.19 16.74
CA ARG A 205 -0.52 14.55 16.26
C ARG A 205 0.95 14.91 16.18
N THR A 206 1.73 14.59 17.22
CA THR A 206 3.18 14.81 17.22
C THR A 206 3.90 13.99 16.15
N LEU A 207 3.45 12.75 15.90
CA LEU A 207 4.01 11.92 14.83
C LEU A 207 3.61 12.42 13.43
N LEU A 208 2.38 12.92 13.27
CA LEU A 208 1.94 13.55 12.04
C LEU A 208 2.77 14.80 11.73
N ASP A 209 2.92 15.71 12.71
CA ASP A 209 3.70 16.94 12.55
C ASP A 209 5.17 16.65 12.15
N LEU A 210 5.73 15.55 12.64
CA LEU A 210 7.10 15.10 12.32
C LEU A 210 7.20 14.58 10.87
N LEU A 211 6.23 13.79 10.42
CA LEU A 211 6.30 13.08 9.14
C LEU A 211 5.66 13.83 7.96
N GLU A 212 4.70 14.71 8.21
CA GLU A 212 3.96 15.47 7.19
C GLU A 212 4.87 16.26 6.23
N PRO A 213 5.96 16.93 6.68
CA PRO A 213 6.87 17.64 5.78
C PRO A 213 7.56 16.73 4.75
N GLU A 214 7.82 15.47 5.10
CA GLU A 214 8.61 14.50 4.30
C GLU A 214 7.75 13.38 3.70
N GLN A 215 6.43 13.44 3.86
CA GLN A 215 5.50 12.34 3.53
C GLN A 215 5.59 11.88 2.07
N ASN A 216 5.82 12.80 1.14
CA ASN A 216 5.93 12.48 -0.29
C ASN A 216 7.20 11.67 -0.57
N SER A 217 8.32 12.03 0.06
CA SER A 217 9.60 11.32 -0.09
C SER A 217 9.61 9.96 0.62
N LEU A 218 8.80 9.81 1.68
CA LEU A 218 8.73 8.60 2.49
C LEU A 218 7.52 7.71 2.18
N THR A 219 6.85 7.93 1.04
CA THR A 219 5.58 7.27 0.69
C THR A 219 5.66 5.74 0.82
N GLU A 220 6.74 5.14 0.28
CA GLU A 220 6.96 3.69 0.31
C GLU A 220 7.29 3.20 1.72
N GLN A 221 8.17 3.88 2.44
CA GLN A 221 8.57 3.53 3.80
C GLN A 221 7.38 3.59 4.77
N ILE A 222 6.53 4.63 4.65
CA ILE A 222 5.30 4.79 5.42
C ILE A 222 4.31 3.67 5.07
N GLN A 223 4.21 3.28 3.79
CA GLN A 223 3.34 2.17 3.38
C GLN A 223 3.78 0.86 4.04
N ILE A 224 5.06 0.52 3.94
CA ILE A 224 5.61 -0.72 4.51
C ILE A 224 5.40 -0.74 6.02
N ALA A 225 5.76 0.33 6.73
CA ALA A 225 5.58 0.41 8.17
C ALA A 225 4.11 0.27 8.59
N TYR A 226 3.18 0.89 7.84
CA TYR A 226 1.75 0.76 8.09
C TYR A 226 1.24 -0.66 7.88
N GLU A 227 1.64 -1.35 6.81
CA GLU A 227 1.24 -2.73 6.53
C GLU A 227 1.80 -3.73 7.56
N VAL A 228 3.01 -3.51 8.06
CA VAL A 228 3.59 -4.34 9.12
C VAL A 228 2.79 -4.21 10.40
N CYS A 229 2.42 -3.00 10.80
CA CYS A 229 1.65 -2.76 12.02
C CYS A 229 0.17 -3.15 11.89
N ARG A 230 -0.44 -3.05 10.70
CA ARG A 230 -1.86 -3.38 10.52
C ARG A 230 -2.12 -4.89 10.71
N ARG A 231 -3.22 -5.23 11.40
CA ARG A 231 -3.68 -6.62 11.59
C ARG A 231 -4.46 -7.14 10.36
N GLU A 232 -4.17 -8.38 9.96
CA GLU A 232 -4.90 -9.08 8.90
C GLU A 232 -6.38 -9.29 9.29
N GLY A 233 -7.30 -9.08 8.35
CA GLY A 233 -8.75 -9.27 8.56
C GLY A 233 -9.58 -7.99 8.73
N THR A 234 -8.96 -6.80 8.78
CA THR A 234 -9.69 -5.53 8.68
C THR A 234 -10.08 -5.28 7.22
N THR A 235 -11.37 -5.41 6.90
CA THR A 235 -11.97 -5.23 5.55
C THR A 235 -11.92 -3.78 5.02
N GLN A 236 -11.16 -2.89 5.66
CA GLN A 236 -11.11 -1.49 5.28
C GLN A 236 -10.23 -1.23 4.05
N SER A 237 -10.80 -0.44 3.14
CA SER A 237 -10.16 0.15 1.98
C SER A 237 -8.76 0.70 2.30
N TYR A 238 -7.88 0.65 1.31
CA TYR A 238 -6.57 1.30 1.34
C TYR A 238 -6.71 2.76 1.78
N LYS A 239 -5.92 3.19 2.77
CA LYS A 239 -5.87 4.58 3.24
C LYS A 239 -4.68 5.28 2.58
N ALA A 240 -4.93 6.17 1.63
CA ALA A 240 -3.89 6.88 0.91
C ALA A 240 -3.17 7.92 1.80
N GLU A 241 -3.92 8.65 2.63
CA GLU A 241 -3.39 9.76 3.43
C GLU A 241 -2.70 9.30 4.72
N LEU A 242 -1.57 9.92 5.06
CA LEU A 242 -0.82 9.66 6.28
C LEU A 242 -1.67 9.83 7.55
N SER A 243 -2.44 10.93 7.66
CA SER A 243 -3.31 11.16 8.83
C SER A 243 -4.31 10.00 9.01
N ALA A 244 -4.91 9.53 7.92
CA ALA A 244 -5.90 8.44 7.97
C ALA A 244 -5.28 7.10 8.38
N ARG A 245 -4.02 6.84 8.02
CA ARG A 245 -3.24 5.68 8.49
C ARG A 245 -2.93 5.77 9.98
N LEU A 246 -2.51 6.95 10.45
CA LEU A 246 -2.23 7.15 11.88
C LEU A 246 -3.50 7.08 12.73
N ASP A 247 -4.65 7.56 12.22
CA ASP A 247 -5.96 7.37 12.86
C ASP A 247 -6.32 5.90 13.01
N ASP A 248 -6.05 5.12 11.96
CA ASP A 248 -6.26 3.67 11.96
C ASP A 248 -5.50 3.00 13.10
N LEU A 249 -4.20 3.25 13.17
CA LEU A 249 -3.30 2.65 14.15
C LEU A 249 -3.64 3.12 15.57
N ALA A 250 -3.97 4.39 15.77
CA ALA A 250 -4.35 4.92 17.07
C ALA A 250 -5.63 4.26 17.63
N GLY A 251 -6.57 3.91 16.74
CA GLY A 251 -7.82 3.24 17.09
C GLY A 251 -7.70 1.75 17.37
N MET A 252 -6.59 1.11 16.98
CA MET A 252 -6.38 -0.32 17.22
C MET A 252 -6.13 -0.60 18.72
N ALA A 253 -6.62 -1.76 19.16
CA ALA A 253 -6.25 -2.32 20.46
C ALA A 253 -4.77 -2.74 20.46
N ASP A 254 -4.17 -2.80 21.64
CA ASP A 254 -2.79 -3.26 21.79
C ASP A 254 -2.66 -4.72 21.35
N GLY A 255 -1.57 -5.02 20.64
CA GLY A 255 -1.31 -6.31 20.01
C GLY A 255 -0.64 -7.32 20.93
N GLU A 256 -0.07 -8.36 20.34
CA GLU A 256 0.85 -9.27 21.06
C GLU A 256 2.09 -8.53 21.57
N ILE A 257 2.47 -7.45 20.89
CA ILE A 257 3.50 -6.53 21.35
C ILE A 257 2.83 -5.52 22.29
N GLU A 258 3.25 -5.53 23.55
CA GLU A 258 2.83 -4.62 24.63
C GLU A 258 3.39 -3.19 24.46
N GLU A 259 3.25 -2.62 23.25
CA GLU A 259 3.63 -1.25 22.94
C GLU A 259 2.52 -0.58 22.11
N PRO A 260 2.26 0.73 22.26
CA PRO A 260 1.23 1.40 21.47
C PRO A 260 1.50 1.26 19.97
N MET A 261 0.44 1.05 19.17
CA MET A 261 0.57 0.81 17.72
C MET A 261 1.31 1.93 16.97
N LEU A 262 1.17 3.19 17.40
CA LEU A 262 1.91 4.31 16.83
C LEU A 262 3.41 4.25 17.14
N VAL A 263 3.78 3.74 18.32
CA VAL A 263 5.19 3.50 18.71
C VAL A 263 5.77 2.35 17.89
N GLN A 264 5.00 1.28 17.68
CA GLN A 264 5.39 0.20 16.78
C GLN A 264 5.61 0.70 15.35
N PHE A 265 4.70 1.54 14.84
CA PHE A 265 4.84 2.13 13.51
C PHE A 265 6.11 2.99 13.37
N ALA A 266 6.40 3.84 14.36
CA ALA A 266 7.64 4.62 14.38
C ALA A 266 8.88 3.71 14.39
N ALA A 267 8.87 2.65 15.19
CA ALA A 267 9.96 1.66 15.23
C ALA A 267 10.12 0.91 13.90
N CYS A 268 9.02 0.52 13.23
CA CYS A 268 9.06 -0.03 11.88
C CYS A 268 9.66 0.95 10.87
N LEU A 269 9.28 2.22 10.93
CA LEU A 269 9.78 3.23 10.02
C LEU A 269 11.30 3.47 10.20
N LEU A 270 11.79 3.43 11.44
CA LEU A 270 13.23 3.50 11.76
C LEU A 270 14.07 2.35 11.19
N ASN A 271 13.44 1.22 10.85
CA ASN A 271 14.08 0.08 10.20
C ASN A 271 14.17 0.23 8.67
N GLN A 272 13.49 1.21 8.06
CA GLN A 272 13.56 1.42 6.62
C GLN A 272 14.86 2.13 6.22
N SER A 273 15.33 1.85 5.01
CA SER A 273 16.31 2.66 4.30
C SER A 273 15.65 3.89 3.67
N GLY A 274 16.42 4.96 3.48
CA GLY A 274 15.95 6.19 2.82
C GLY A 274 15.43 7.29 3.75
N LEU A 275 15.36 7.07 5.06
CA LEU A 275 15.13 8.15 6.03
C LEU A 275 16.35 9.07 6.07
N SER A 276 16.12 10.40 6.02
CA SER A 276 17.17 11.39 6.29
C SER A 276 17.63 11.33 7.75
N ASP A 277 18.87 11.73 8.02
CA ASP A 277 19.44 11.71 9.38
C ASP A 277 18.63 12.57 10.36
N ASN A 278 18.04 13.67 9.88
CA ASN A 278 17.18 14.53 10.68
C ASN A 278 15.88 13.82 11.08
N VAL A 279 15.17 13.22 10.13
CA VAL A 279 13.93 12.48 10.41
C VAL A 279 14.21 11.30 11.34
N ARG A 280 15.30 10.56 11.09
CA ARG A 280 15.72 9.45 11.94
C ARG A 280 15.94 9.90 13.38
N THR A 281 16.70 10.98 13.58
CA THR A 281 16.99 11.51 14.93
C THR A 281 15.71 11.97 15.64
N GLN A 282 14.85 12.71 14.97
CA GLN A 282 13.59 13.18 15.54
C GLN A 282 12.65 12.02 15.88
N LEU A 283 12.57 11.01 15.00
CA LEU A 283 11.71 9.85 15.20
C LEU A 283 12.21 8.92 16.31
N GLU A 284 13.53 8.79 16.47
CA GLU A 284 14.15 8.09 17.61
C GLU A 284 13.83 8.80 18.93
N GLN A 285 14.00 10.13 18.98
CA GLN A 285 13.65 10.94 20.14
C GLN A 285 12.16 10.84 20.48
N TRP A 286 11.29 10.90 19.45
CA TRP A 286 9.85 10.75 19.62
C TRP A 286 9.50 9.37 20.19
N ALA A 287 10.06 8.29 19.66
CA ALA A 287 9.74 6.94 20.13
C ALA A 287 10.28 6.68 21.54
N GLN A 288 11.48 7.18 21.88
CA GLN A 288 12.08 7.04 23.20
C GLN A 288 11.29 7.72 24.32
N ARG A 289 10.42 8.69 24.00
CA ARG A 289 9.48 9.28 24.96
C ARG A 289 8.39 8.31 25.42
N TYR A 290 8.07 7.31 24.61
CA TYR A 290 6.94 6.40 24.86
C TYR A 290 7.36 4.95 25.10
N THR A 291 8.59 4.57 24.74
CA THR A 291 9.15 3.26 25.04
C THR A 291 10.60 3.35 25.49
N GLN A 292 10.94 2.61 26.55
CA GLN A 292 12.32 2.42 27.00
C GLN A 292 13.03 1.28 26.25
N ASN A 293 12.29 0.48 25.47
CA ASN A 293 12.76 -0.75 24.82
C ASN A 293 12.85 -0.62 23.30
N LEU A 294 13.06 0.60 22.77
CA LEU A 294 13.04 0.89 21.34
C LEU A 294 13.91 -0.08 20.50
N ASN A 295 15.13 -0.40 20.97
CA ASN A 295 16.02 -1.31 20.24
C ASN A 295 15.45 -2.73 20.16
N THR A 296 14.94 -3.26 21.27
CA THR A 296 14.29 -4.58 21.32
C THR A 296 13.04 -4.62 20.44
N LEU A 297 12.24 -3.54 20.48
CA LEU A 297 11.04 -3.38 19.66
C LEU A 297 11.40 -3.37 18.16
N ARG A 298 12.42 -2.62 17.77
CA ARG A 298 12.93 -2.55 16.40
C ARG A 298 13.36 -3.92 15.89
N THR A 299 14.11 -4.70 16.68
CA THR A 299 14.51 -6.05 16.27
C THR A 299 13.31 -6.98 16.04
N LYS A 300 12.35 -7.02 16.98
CA LYS A 300 11.14 -7.84 16.85
C LYS A 300 10.33 -7.47 15.60
N LEU A 301 10.15 -6.18 15.36
CA LEU A 301 9.40 -5.67 14.21
C LEU A 301 10.15 -5.86 12.89
N GLN A 302 11.49 -5.84 12.91
CA GLN A 302 12.30 -6.17 11.73
C GLN A 302 12.09 -7.62 11.30
N ASP A 303 12.02 -8.56 12.26
CA ASP A 303 11.72 -9.97 11.97
C ASP A 303 10.32 -10.14 11.40
N GLN A 304 9.30 -9.49 11.99
CA GLN A 304 7.94 -9.50 11.45
C GLN A 304 7.85 -8.85 10.07
N GLN A 305 8.58 -7.76 9.85
CA GLN A 305 8.67 -7.09 8.56
C GLN A 305 9.29 -8.03 7.53
N ASN A 306 10.42 -8.68 7.85
CA ASN A 306 11.05 -9.66 6.97
C ASN A 306 10.13 -10.85 6.69
N GLN A 307 9.39 -11.33 7.68
CA GLN A 307 8.40 -12.40 7.50
C GLN A 307 7.24 -11.96 6.61
N LYS A 308 6.66 -10.77 6.82
CA LYS A 308 5.58 -10.22 5.97
C LYS A 308 6.05 -9.90 4.56
N LEU A 309 7.22 -9.30 4.38
CA LEU A 309 7.84 -9.11 3.06
C LEU A 309 8.18 -10.44 2.40
N ASN A 310 8.62 -11.45 3.15
CA ASN A 310 8.81 -12.80 2.60
C ASN A 310 7.48 -13.48 2.27
N HIS A 311 6.41 -13.27 3.04
CA HIS A 311 5.08 -13.84 2.79
C HIS A 311 4.36 -13.12 1.63
N GLN A 312 4.56 -11.80 1.50
CA GLN A 312 4.18 -11.01 0.32
C GLN A 312 5.04 -11.37 -0.89
N SER A 313 6.34 -11.63 -0.71
CA SER A 313 7.27 -12.15 -1.74
C SER A 313 6.89 -13.56 -2.20
N ILE A 314 6.36 -14.41 -1.31
CA ILE A 314 5.79 -15.71 -1.65
C ILE A 314 4.46 -15.55 -2.40
N LYS A 315 3.65 -14.53 -2.09
CA LYS A 315 2.45 -14.14 -2.87
C LYS A 315 2.75 -13.36 -4.16
N SER A 316 3.96 -12.82 -4.35
CA SER A 316 4.35 -11.95 -5.47
C SER A 316 5.45 -12.51 -6.36
N LYS A 317 5.83 -13.79 -6.22
CA LYS A 317 6.63 -14.45 -7.26
C LYS A 317 5.81 -14.43 -8.55
N HIS A 318 6.41 -13.97 -9.64
CA HIS A 318 5.86 -14.13 -10.98
C HIS A 318 6.60 -15.27 -11.67
N PRO A 319 6.28 -16.54 -11.35
CA PRO A 319 6.94 -17.67 -11.97
C PRO A 319 6.66 -17.67 -13.47
N GLY A 320 7.68 -18.08 -14.21
CA GLY A 320 7.72 -18.03 -15.65
C GLY A 320 8.10 -19.36 -16.27
N LEU A 321 7.47 -19.69 -17.38
CA LEU A 321 7.92 -20.73 -18.29
C LEU A 321 8.13 -20.11 -19.67
N LEU A 322 9.39 -19.95 -20.08
CA LEU A 322 9.74 -19.52 -21.43
C LEU A 322 9.83 -20.75 -22.32
N ILE A 323 9.10 -20.77 -23.43
CA ILE A 323 9.18 -21.83 -24.43
C ILE A 323 9.47 -21.16 -25.78
N SER A 324 10.63 -21.47 -26.36
CA SER A 324 11.03 -21.00 -27.69
C SER A 324 10.87 -22.12 -28.69
N VAL A 325 10.04 -21.88 -29.70
CA VAL A 325 9.81 -22.78 -30.83
C VAL A 325 10.42 -22.11 -32.07
N LYS A 326 11.30 -22.82 -32.77
CA LYS A 326 11.94 -22.33 -34.01
C LYS A 326 11.65 -23.28 -35.16
N ALA A 327 11.42 -22.76 -36.35
CA ALA A 327 11.29 -23.59 -37.53
C ALA A 327 12.59 -24.36 -37.82
N HIS A 328 12.48 -25.65 -38.12
CA HIS A 328 13.63 -26.47 -38.48
C HIS A 328 14.10 -26.13 -39.91
N GLU A 329 15.42 -25.96 -40.09
CA GLU A 329 15.98 -25.44 -41.35
C GLU A 329 15.75 -26.36 -42.57
N SER A 330 15.61 -27.68 -42.34
CA SER A 330 15.62 -28.69 -43.41
C SER A 330 14.31 -29.47 -43.57
N GLN A 331 13.36 -29.32 -42.64
CA GLN A 331 12.13 -30.14 -42.64
C GLN A 331 10.91 -29.24 -42.41
N GLU A 332 9.99 -29.28 -43.37
CA GLU A 332 8.75 -28.51 -43.27
C GLU A 332 7.92 -29.01 -42.08
N LYS A 333 7.26 -28.08 -41.37
CA LYS A 333 6.46 -28.35 -40.16
C LYS A 333 7.18 -29.10 -39.04
N HIS A 334 8.52 -29.08 -39.04
CA HIS A 334 9.32 -29.53 -37.91
C HIS A 334 9.89 -28.32 -37.19
N TYR A 335 10.04 -28.44 -35.88
CA TYR A 335 10.42 -27.34 -35.01
C TYR A 335 11.44 -27.80 -33.97
N THR A 336 12.44 -26.97 -33.71
CA THR A 336 13.28 -27.14 -32.52
C THR A 336 12.66 -26.36 -31.36
N VAL A 337 12.68 -26.96 -30.17
CA VAL A 337 12.02 -26.40 -29.00
C VAL A 337 12.97 -26.39 -27.81
N ASN A 338 13.09 -25.24 -27.16
CA ASN A 338 13.83 -25.08 -25.92
C ASN A 338 12.94 -24.43 -24.87
N ALA A 339 13.08 -24.86 -23.61
CA ALA A 339 12.29 -24.33 -22.51
C ALA A 339 13.15 -23.97 -21.30
N TRP A 340 12.72 -22.93 -20.57
CA TRP A 340 13.37 -22.47 -19.35
C TRP A 340 12.34 -22.14 -18.28
N PHE A 341 12.54 -22.69 -17.08
CA PHE A 341 11.80 -22.32 -15.89
C PHE A 341 12.47 -21.12 -15.22
N ILE A 342 11.66 -20.13 -14.85
CA ILE A 342 12.07 -18.92 -14.15
C ILE A 342 11.28 -18.86 -12.84
N ARG A 343 11.99 -18.88 -11.71
CA ARG A 343 11.35 -18.86 -10.39
C ARG A 343 10.62 -17.55 -10.10
N ASP A 344 11.16 -16.45 -10.63
CA ASP A 344 10.57 -15.11 -10.52
C ASP A 344 11.09 -14.23 -11.67
N PHE A 345 10.21 -13.83 -12.58
CA PHE A 345 10.56 -12.94 -13.69
C PHE A 345 11.15 -11.59 -13.25
N ASN A 346 10.89 -11.14 -12.02
CA ASN A 346 11.48 -9.89 -11.50
C ASN A 346 12.98 -10.02 -11.21
N GLN A 347 13.47 -11.24 -11.01
CA GLN A 347 14.88 -11.55 -10.73
C GLN A 347 15.60 -12.16 -11.94
N TYR A 348 14.89 -12.26 -13.07
CA TYR A 348 15.44 -12.79 -14.32
C TYR A 348 16.21 -11.71 -15.07
N ASP A 349 17.47 -11.99 -15.41
CA ASP A 349 18.27 -11.16 -16.29
C ASP A 349 18.31 -11.78 -17.69
N ALA A 350 17.57 -11.17 -18.63
CA ALA A 350 17.51 -11.63 -20.02
C ALA A 350 18.80 -11.42 -20.83
N THR A 351 19.77 -10.65 -20.32
CA THR A 351 21.05 -10.41 -20.99
C THR A 351 22.06 -11.49 -20.64
N THR A 352 22.09 -11.90 -19.37
CA THR A 352 23.03 -12.92 -18.86
C THR A 352 22.40 -14.31 -18.76
N GLY A 353 21.07 -14.39 -18.76
CA GLY A 353 20.31 -15.61 -18.49
C GLY A 353 20.21 -15.96 -17.00
N GLN A 354 20.78 -15.15 -16.10
CA GLN A 354 20.74 -15.41 -14.66
C GLN A 354 19.29 -15.48 -14.16
N GLY A 355 19.01 -16.48 -13.32
CA GLY A 355 17.67 -16.73 -12.78
C GLY A 355 16.81 -17.67 -13.62
N SER A 356 17.33 -18.20 -14.74
CA SER A 356 16.68 -19.26 -15.53
C SER A 356 17.28 -20.64 -15.28
N GLU A 357 16.44 -21.67 -15.42
CA GLU A 357 16.80 -23.09 -15.36
C GLU A 357 16.31 -23.75 -16.67
N ALA A 358 17.24 -24.28 -17.47
CA ALA A 358 16.87 -24.98 -18.71
C ALA A 358 16.15 -26.30 -18.40
N LEU A 359 15.08 -26.58 -19.14
CA LEU A 359 14.32 -27.82 -19.04
C LEU A 359 14.66 -28.73 -20.22
N THR A 360 14.74 -30.03 -19.95
CA THR A 360 14.89 -31.08 -20.96
C THR A 360 13.61 -31.90 -21.02
N PHE A 361 13.24 -32.40 -22.19
CA PHE A 361 12.10 -33.32 -22.29
C PHE A 361 12.39 -34.61 -21.52
N GLN A 362 11.43 -35.07 -20.71
CA GLN A 362 11.59 -36.25 -19.86
C GLN A 362 10.62 -37.39 -20.19
N ASN A 363 9.65 -37.16 -21.07
CA ASN A 363 8.54 -38.07 -21.35
C ASN A 363 7.92 -38.63 -20.06
N LEU A 364 7.57 -37.74 -19.11
CA LEU A 364 7.06 -38.10 -17.79
C LEU A 364 5.80 -38.98 -17.86
N ARG A 365 5.03 -38.86 -18.94
CA ARG A 365 3.79 -39.59 -19.19
C ARG A 365 3.97 -40.91 -19.96
N GLN A 366 5.19 -41.24 -20.37
CA GLN A 366 5.56 -42.51 -21.02
C GLN A 366 4.69 -42.85 -22.25
N THR A 367 4.42 -41.88 -23.12
CA THR A 367 3.67 -42.11 -24.35
C THR A 367 4.54 -42.86 -25.38
N PRO A 368 4.10 -44.01 -25.92
CA PRO A 368 4.90 -44.80 -26.88
C PRO A 368 5.24 -44.03 -28.16
N GLU A 369 4.38 -43.08 -28.55
CA GLU A 369 4.59 -42.24 -29.74
C GLU A 369 5.69 -41.19 -29.55
N ASP A 370 6.10 -40.93 -28.31
CA ASP A 370 7.07 -39.87 -27.95
C ASP A 370 8.36 -40.42 -27.29
N GLU A 371 8.55 -41.75 -27.24
CA GLU A 371 9.74 -42.40 -26.61
C GLU A 371 11.10 -41.92 -27.15
N ASN A 372 11.14 -41.42 -28.39
CA ASN A 372 12.36 -40.92 -29.05
C ASN A 372 12.24 -39.46 -29.47
N LEU A 373 11.34 -38.70 -28.87
CA LEU A 373 11.14 -37.29 -29.18
C LEU A 373 12.33 -36.48 -28.65
N ASP A 374 13.05 -35.83 -29.55
CA ASP A 374 14.18 -34.96 -29.22
C ASP A 374 13.89 -33.53 -29.71
N PRO A 375 13.58 -32.61 -28.78
CA PRO A 375 13.27 -31.21 -29.10
C PRO A 375 14.41 -30.45 -29.81
N GLU A 376 15.66 -30.92 -29.73
CA GLU A 376 16.81 -30.25 -30.36
C GLU A 376 17.01 -30.66 -31.83
N THR A 377 16.53 -31.84 -32.24
CA THR A 377 16.75 -32.37 -33.60
C THR A 377 15.59 -32.11 -34.57
N GLY A 378 14.49 -31.54 -34.07
CA GLY A 378 13.33 -31.14 -34.87
C GLY A 378 12.16 -32.11 -34.70
N ILE A 379 11.03 -31.59 -34.22
CA ILE A 379 9.81 -32.37 -33.98
C ILE A 379 8.64 -31.84 -34.81
N PRO A 380 7.73 -32.70 -35.31
CA PRO A 380 6.55 -32.27 -36.05
C PRO A 380 5.59 -31.44 -35.18
N ASP A 381 4.87 -30.49 -35.80
CA ASP A 381 3.85 -29.65 -35.15
C ASP A 381 2.87 -30.41 -34.25
N ARG A 382 2.40 -31.58 -34.69
CA ARG A 382 1.46 -32.45 -33.95
C ARG A 382 1.96 -32.93 -32.59
N GLN A 383 3.28 -32.91 -32.36
CA GLN A 383 3.90 -33.35 -31.10
C GLN A 383 4.20 -32.19 -30.13
N LEU A 384 4.01 -30.93 -30.55
CA LEU A 384 4.18 -29.77 -29.68
C LEU A 384 3.30 -29.83 -28.40
N PRO A 385 2.01 -30.24 -28.45
CA PRO A 385 1.18 -30.35 -27.25
C PRO A 385 1.73 -31.33 -26.20
N SER A 386 2.23 -32.51 -26.62
CA SER A 386 2.85 -33.48 -25.71
C SER A 386 4.09 -32.90 -25.04
N LEU A 387 4.91 -32.17 -25.80
CA LEU A 387 6.10 -31.52 -25.26
C LEU A 387 5.75 -30.41 -24.26
N PHE A 388 4.73 -29.61 -24.53
CA PHE A 388 4.28 -28.57 -23.60
C PHE A 388 3.69 -29.15 -22.32
N ALA A 389 2.98 -30.28 -22.40
CA ALA A 389 2.51 -31.01 -21.21
C ALA A 389 3.69 -31.45 -20.33
N ASP A 390 4.74 -32.04 -20.91
CA ASP A 390 5.91 -32.50 -20.16
C ASP A 390 6.60 -31.34 -19.41
N TYR A 391 6.79 -30.19 -20.08
CA TYR A 391 7.34 -29.00 -19.42
C TYR A 391 6.42 -28.43 -18.35
N LEU A 392 5.10 -28.46 -18.58
CA LEU A 392 4.12 -28.01 -17.60
C LEU A 392 4.13 -28.89 -16.36
N ASP A 393 4.22 -30.21 -16.51
CA ASP A 393 4.30 -31.19 -15.42
C ASP A 393 5.57 -30.98 -14.58
N GLN A 394 6.72 -30.77 -15.23
CA GLN A 394 7.99 -30.47 -14.55
C GLN A 394 7.92 -29.21 -13.68
N VAL A 395 7.16 -28.18 -14.12
CA VAL A 395 7.02 -26.90 -13.43
C VAL A 395 5.87 -26.92 -12.40
N GLY A 396 4.78 -27.61 -12.68
CA GLY A 396 3.62 -27.74 -11.80
C GLY A 396 3.95 -28.39 -10.46
N ALA A 397 4.97 -29.25 -10.42
CA ALA A 397 5.52 -29.78 -9.17
C ALA A 397 6.20 -28.73 -8.27
N ARG A 398 6.44 -27.51 -8.79
CA ARG A 398 7.28 -26.48 -8.16
C ARG A 398 6.53 -25.19 -7.82
N VAL A 399 5.43 -24.89 -8.53
CA VAL A 399 4.67 -23.64 -8.42
C VAL A 399 3.17 -23.87 -8.63
N ASP A 400 2.35 -22.91 -8.17
CA ASP A 400 0.94 -22.84 -8.56
C ASP A 400 0.83 -22.44 -10.04
N LEU A 401 0.20 -23.31 -10.84
CA LEU A 401 0.00 -23.08 -12.28
C LEU A 401 -0.88 -21.87 -12.57
N GLN A 402 -1.80 -21.49 -11.67
CA GLN A 402 -2.63 -20.28 -11.86
C GLN A 402 -1.81 -18.99 -11.75
N ALA A 403 -0.70 -19.02 -11.03
CA ALA A 403 0.27 -17.93 -10.92
C ALA A 403 1.36 -17.98 -12.01
N LEU A 404 1.50 -19.10 -12.73
CA LEU A 404 2.48 -19.29 -13.79
C LEU A 404 2.11 -18.50 -15.04
N THR A 405 3.09 -17.75 -15.55
CA THR A 405 3.01 -17.13 -16.89
C THR A 405 3.88 -17.90 -17.87
N ILE A 406 3.24 -18.44 -18.91
CA ILE A 406 3.91 -19.07 -20.05
C ILE A 406 4.12 -17.99 -21.12
N GLU A 407 5.38 -17.73 -21.45
CA GLU A 407 5.79 -16.87 -22.55
C GLU A 407 6.17 -17.78 -23.72
N LEU A 408 5.24 -17.95 -24.68
CA LEU A 408 5.36 -18.88 -25.79
C LEU A 408 5.84 -18.14 -27.04
N LEU A 409 7.14 -18.28 -27.35
CA LEU A 409 7.76 -17.69 -28.53
C LEU A 409 7.61 -18.63 -29.72
N LEU A 410 6.84 -18.20 -30.71
CA LEU A 410 6.45 -18.97 -31.89
C LEU A 410 6.97 -18.34 -33.16
N PRO A 411 7.33 -19.13 -34.19
CA PRO A 411 7.52 -18.59 -35.53
C PRO A 411 6.19 -18.06 -36.06
N MET A 412 6.22 -17.05 -36.93
CA MET A 412 5.02 -16.35 -37.43
C MET A 412 3.95 -17.33 -37.94
N VAL A 413 4.37 -18.40 -38.64
CA VAL A 413 3.52 -19.48 -39.18
C VAL A 413 2.65 -20.21 -38.14
N LEU A 414 3.05 -20.17 -36.87
CA LEU A 414 2.31 -20.75 -35.75
C LEU A 414 1.54 -19.71 -34.93
N MET A 415 1.84 -18.41 -35.06
CA MET A 415 1.23 -17.37 -34.21
C MET A 415 -0.28 -17.24 -34.42
N ASN A 416 -0.75 -17.38 -35.67
CA ASN A 416 -2.19 -17.36 -35.95
C ASN A 416 -2.89 -18.69 -35.64
N GLN A 417 -2.14 -19.74 -35.32
CA GLN A 417 -2.69 -21.01 -34.87
C GLN A 417 -3.08 -20.93 -33.38
N ARG A 418 -3.97 -21.82 -32.93
CA ARG A 418 -4.47 -21.85 -31.55
C ARG A 418 -3.63 -22.76 -30.67
N ILE A 419 -2.31 -22.66 -30.80
CA ILE A 419 -1.37 -23.56 -30.12
C ILE A 419 -1.59 -23.58 -28.61
N GLU A 420 -1.92 -22.45 -28.00
CA GLU A 420 -2.19 -22.34 -26.56
C GLU A 420 -3.53 -22.95 -26.11
N GLN A 421 -4.41 -23.29 -27.06
CA GLN A 421 -5.73 -23.89 -26.81
C GLN A 421 -5.84 -25.33 -27.31
N GLN A 422 -4.78 -25.87 -27.89
CA GLN A 422 -4.78 -27.28 -28.30
C GLN A 422 -4.85 -28.18 -27.07
N PRO A 423 -5.56 -29.31 -27.15
CA PRO A 423 -5.58 -30.30 -26.07
C PRO A 423 -4.16 -30.81 -25.79
N ILE A 424 -3.72 -30.67 -24.55
CA ILE A 424 -2.47 -31.25 -24.05
C ILE A 424 -2.80 -32.51 -23.22
N PRO A 425 -1.93 -33.54 -23.26
CA PRO A 425 -2.04 -34.68 -22.35
C PRO A 425 -2.00 -34.23 -20.88
N CYS A 426 -2.88 -34.78 -20.05
CA CYS A 426 -3.01 -34.42 -18.63
C CYS A 426 -3.35 -35.66 -17.77
N ASP A 427 -3.33 -35.48 -16.45
CA ASP A 427 -3.67 -36.56 -15.51
C ASP A 427 -5.15 -36.93 -15.62
N PHE A 428 -5.45 -38.22 -15.42
CA PHE A 428 -6.80 -38.78 -15.47
C PHE A 428 -7.50 -38.76 -16.84
N GLY A 429 -6.80 -38.38 -17.92
CA GLY A 429 -7.27 -38.53 -19.30
C GLY A 429 -8.36 -37.54 -19.72
N LEU A 430 -8.43 -36.37 -19.07
CA LEU A 430 -9.38 -35.30 -19.38
C LEU A 430 -8.67 -34.12 -20.07
N PRO A 431 -8.56 -34.10 -21.41
CA PRO A 431 -7.70 -33.16 -22.11
C PRO A 431 -7.91 -31.72 -21.64
N GLU A 432 -6.83 -30.96 -21.47
CA GLU A 432 -6.87 -29.56 -21.03
C GLU A 432 -6.12 -28.68 -22.04
N ALA A 433 -6.34 -27.37 -22.04
CA ALA A 433 -5.55 -26.39 -22.78
C ALA A 433 -4.57 -25.64 -21.86
N LEU A 434 -3.43 -25.17 -22.37
CA LEU A 434 -2.47 -24.39 -21.57
C LEU A 434 -3.11 -23.16 -20.89
N VAL A 435 -4.05 -22.51 -21.57
CA VAL A 435 -4.76 -21.31 -21.06
C VAL A 435 -5.78 -21.61 -19.95
N ALA A 436 -6.17 -22.87 -19.75
CA ALA A 436 -7.10 -23.24 -18.69
C ALA A 436 -6.42 -23.12 -17.32
N SER A 437 -5.22 -23.71 -17.18
CA SER A 437 -4.46 -23.69 -15.93
C SER A 437 -3.51 -22.50 -15.77
N CYS A 438 -3.03 -21.88 -16.86
CA CYS A 438 -1.97 -20.85 -16.81
C CYS A 438 -2.34 -19.54 -17.49
N ARG A 439 -1.52 -18.50 -17.27
CA ARG A 439 -1.53 -17.28 -18.10
C ARG A 439 -0.63 -17.51 -19.30
N VAL A 440 -1.12 -17.32 -20.52
CA VAL A 440 -0.31 -17.55 -21.74
C VAL A 440 -0.22 -16.28 -22.59
N SER A 441 1.03 -15.88 -22.83
CA SER A 441 1.43 -14.77 -23.68
C SER A 441 2.08 -15.31 -24.95
N LEU A 442 1.61 -14.88 -26.13
CA LEU A 442 2.24 -15.24 -27.40
C LEU A 442 3.32 -14.22 -27.76
N ARG A 443 4.39 -14.71 -28.37
CA ARG A 443 5.52 -13.89 -28.80
C ARG A 443 6.05 -14.36 -30.14
N SER A 444 6.64 -13.45 -30.90
CA SER A 444 7.26 -13.77 -32.18
C SER A 444 8.72 -14.16 -31.99
N GLN A 445 9.04 -15.39 -32.39
CA GLN A 445 10.40 -15.88 -32.49
C GLN A 445 11.19 -15.10 -33.56
N ASP A 446 10.56 -14.79 -34.69
CA ASP A 446 11.15 -14.05 -35.83
C ASP A 446 11.62 -12.64 -35.44
N ARG A 447 10.99 -12.04 -34.42
CA ARG A 447 11.43 -10.74 -33.88
C ARG A 447 12.84 -10.83 -33.28
N LEU A 448 13.14 -11.89 -32.54
CA LEU A 448 14.47 -12.10 -31.94
C LEU A 448 15.53 -12.39 -33.01
N GLU A 449 15.10 -12.93 -34.15
CA GLU A 449 15.93 -13.26 -35.30
C GLU A 449 16.07 -12.10 -36.30
N SER A 450 15.45 -10.96 -36.00
CA SER A 450 15.48 -9.73 -36.81
C SER A 450 16.26 -8.59 -36.14
N PRO A 451 17.62 -8.63 -36.11
CA PRO A 451 18.46 -7.61 -35.46
C PRO A 451 18.15 -6.17 -35.87
N ARG A 452 17.68 -5.96 -37.10
CA ARG A 452 17.35 -4.65 -37.67
C ARG A 452 16.34 -3.86 -36.84
N PHE A 453 15.45 -4.53 -36.11
CA PHE A 453 14.32 -3.91 -35.42
C PHE A 453 14.42 -3.96 -33.89
N LEU A 454 15.46 -4.58 -33.33
CA LEU A 454 15.65 -4.71 -31.87
C LEU A 454 15.70 -3.35 -31.17
N GLY A 455 16.39 -2.36 -31.75
CA GLY A 455 16.48 -1.01 -31.17
C GLY A 455 15.13 -0.27 -31.17
N THR A 456 14.35 -0.38 -32.24
CA THR A 456 13.00 0.22 -32.31
C THR A 456 12.07 -0.42 -31.29
N TRP A 457 12.17 -1.74 -31.12
CA TRP A 457 11.42 -2.47 -30.11
C TRP A 457 11.78 -2.03 -28.68
N ALA A 458 13.08 -1.95 -28.35
CA ALA A 458 13.54 -1.47 -27.04
C ALA A 458 13.04 -0.05 -26.74
N ALA A 459 13.12 0.85 -27.73
CA ALA A 459 12.69 2.24 -27.58
C ALA A 459 11.19 2.35 -27.31
N LYS A 460 10.36 1.60 -28.04
CA LYS A 460 8.91 1.55 -27.81
C LYS A 460 8.55 0.92 -26.47
N TRP A 461 9.25 -0.14 -26.08
CA TRP A 461 9.05 -0.75 -24.77
C TRP A 461 9.42 0.20 -23.64
N GLN A 462 10.54 0.92 -23.76
CA GLN A 462 10.91 1.93 -22.77
C GLN A 462 9.82 3.01 -22.65
N GLN A 463 9.22 3.44 -23.76
CA GLN A 463 8.11 4.40 -23.76
C GLN A 463 6.84 3.85 -23.09
N LEU A 464 6.56 2.55 -23.26
CA LEU A 464 5.50 1.83 -22.53
C LEU A 464 5.77 1.84 -21.01
N GLU A 465 7.04 1.73 -20.60
CA GLU A 465 7.46 1.73 -19.19
C GLU A 465 7.53 3.13 -18.56
N THR A 466 7.95 4.16 -19.31
CA THR A 466 8.27 5.50 -18.76
C THR A 466 7.16 6.54 -18.91
N SER A 467 6.15 6.32 -19.75
CA SER A 467 5.09 7.32 -20.00
C SER A 467 4.09 7.42 -18.85
N LEU A 468 4.41 8.27 -17.86
CA LEU A 468 3.46 8.97 -16.99
C LEU A 468 3.29 10.39 -17.53
N SER A 469 2.05 10.80 -17.81
CA SER A 469 1.63 12.15 -18.26
C SER A 469 1.93 12.57 -19.72
N LEU A 470 0.92 13.16 -20.39
CA LEU A 470 1.00 13.95 -21.65
C LEU A 470 1.07 13.19 -22.99
N GLN A 471 0.12 12.30 -23.30
CA GLN A 471 -0.11 11.90 -24.70
C GLN A 471 -1.47 12.39 -25.21
N THR A 472 -1.50 12.89 -26.45
CA THR A 472 -2.72 13.22 -27.20
C THR A 472 -2.90 12.19 -28.31
N GLY A 473 -3.97 11.40 -28.26
CA GLY A 473 -4.38 10.44 -29.30
C GLY A 473 -4.30 8.94 -28.93
N PRO A 474 -4.77 8.03 -29.81
CA PRO A 474 -4.89 6.60 -29.53
C PRO A 474 -3.55 5.90 -29.32
N ALA A 475 -3.39 5.09 -28.27
CA ALA A 475 -2.20 4.24 -28.09
C ALA A 475 -2.21 3.01 -29.01
N PHE A 476 -3.39 2.59 -29.48
CA PHE A 476 -3.57 1.45 -30.37
C PHE A 476 -3.95 1.89 -31.78
N VAL A 477 -3.40 1.22 -32.79
CA VAL A 477 -3.76 1.38 -34.21
C VAL A 477 -4.68 0.23 -34.59
N THR A 478 -5.80 0.52 -35.24
CA THR A 478 -6.69 -0.52 -35.78
C THR A 478 -6.19 -0.93 -37.17
N GLY A 479 -6.21 -2.23 -37.45
CA GLY A 479 -5.78 -2.81 -38.72
C GLY A 479 -6.52 -2.22 -39.91
N SER A 480 -5.81 -2.13 -41.04
CA SER A 480 -6.41 -1.81 -42.34
C SER A 480 -5.76 -2.64 -43.45
N GLU A 481 -6.47 -2.79 -44.58
CA GLU A 481 -5.93 -3.44 -45.79
C GLU A 481 -4.70 -2.70 -46.36
N ASN A 482 -4.51 -1.42 -46.02
CA ASN A 482 -3.38 -0.62 -46.45
C ASN A 482 -2.19 -0.76 -45.49
N LEU A 483 -1.41 -1.82 -45.69
CA LEU A 483 -0.24 -2.13 -44.86
C LEU A 483 0.79 -0.99 -44.77
N LYS A 484 0.96 -0.20 -45.84
CA LYS A 484 1.88 0.95 -45.84
C LYS A 484 1.38 2.07 -44.93
N GLN A 485 0.07 2.31 -44.91
CA GLN A 485 -0.54 3.25 -44.00
C GLN A 485 -0.42 2.76 -42.56
N MET A 486 -0.80 1.51 -42.30
CA MET A 486 -0.69 0.89 -40.98
C MET A 486 0.75 0.96 -40.44
N GLN A 487 1.75 0.68 -41.28
CA GLN A 487 3.15 0.82 -40.91
C GLN A 487 3.53 2.27 -40.57
N ARG A 488 3.03 3.27 -41.30
CA ARG A 488 3.29 4.69 -40.99
C ARG A 488 2.65 5.11 -39.68
N GLU A 489 1.43 4.67 -39.44
CA GLU A 489 0.69 4.96 -38.20
C GLU A 489 1.29 4.27 -37.00
N LEU A 490 1.86 3.07 -37.15
CA LEU A 490 2.54 2.35 -36.07
C LEU A 490 3.98 2.82 -35.85
N LYS A 491 4.63 3.55 -36.75
CA LYS A 491 6.04 3.96 -36.56
C LYS A 491 6.31 4.84 -35.33
N PRO A 492 5.48 5.83 -34.97
CA PRO A 492 5.69 6.66 -33.79
C PRO A 492 5.78 5.83 -32.50
N ASN A 493 6.64 6.26 -31.58
CA ASN A 493 6.88 5.50 -30.34
C ASN A 493 5.69 5.53 -29.37
N GLU A 494 4.82 6.53 -29.47
CA GLU A 494 3.56 6.63 -28.72
C GLU A 494 2.50 5.60 -29.12
N LYS A 495 2.70 4.91 -30.25
CA LYS A 495 1.78 3.89 -30.77
C LYS A 495 2.28 2.53 -30.29
N LEU A 496 1.62 2.04 -29.25
CA LEU A 496 2.07 0.92 -28.42
C LEU A 496 1.40 -0.41 -28.78
N GLY A 497 0.30 -0.38 -29.54
CA GLY A 497 -0.32 -1.64 -29.96
C GLY A 497 -1.08 -1.63 -31.28
N LEU A 498 -1.33 -2.84 -31.77
CA LEU A 498 -2.09 -3.13 -32.98
C LEU A 498 -3.34 -3.96 -32.65
N LEU A 499 -4.49 -3.59 -33.20
CA LEU A 499 -5.75 -4.32 -33.06
C LEU A 499 -6.24 -4.75 -34.43
N LEU A 500 -6.36 -6.05 -34.67
CA LEU A 500 -6.94 -6.60 -35.90
C LEU A 500 -8.27 -7.27 -35.56
N PRO A 501 -9.42 -6.66 -35.86
CA PRO A 501 -10.73 -7.29 -35.64
C PRO A 501 -11.04 -8.44 -36.61
N TYR A 502 -10.03 -8.90 -37.36
CA TYR A 502 -10.05 -9.90 -38.41
C TYR A 502 -8.75 -10.71 -38.37
N PRO A 503 -8.71 -11.92 -38.97
CA PRO A 503 -7.50 -12.73 -39.01
C PRO A 503 -6.41 -12.09 -39.88
N PRO A 504 -5.13 -12.16 -39.49
CA PRO A 504 -4.01 -11.82 -40.34
C PRO A 504 -4.08 -12.55 -41.69
N SER A 505 -3.50 -11.94 -42.73
CA SER A 505 -3.45 -12.56 -44.05
C SER A 505 -2.67 -13.88 -44.02
N ALA A 506 -2.92 -14.76 -44.99
CA ALA A 506 -2.24 -16.06 -45.07
C ALA A 506 -0.71 -15.96 -45.26
N ASP A 507 -0.22 -14.82 -45.74
CA ASP A 507 1.20 -14.48 -45.85
C ASP A 507 1.70 -13.58 -44.71
N GLU A 508 0.88 -13.40 -43.66
CA GLU A 508 1.23 -12.84 -42.36
C GLU A 508 1.80 -11.42 -42.41
N LYS A 509 1.39 -10.66 -43.43
CA LYS A 509 1.95 -9.33 -43.69
C LYS A 509 1.67 -8.36 -42.56
N GLU A 510 0.50 -8.45 -41.90
CA GLU A 510 0.19 -7.63 -40.72
C GLU A 510 1.12 -7.93 -39.55
N LEU A 511 1.46 -9.20 -39.32
CA LEU A 511 2.43 -9.62 -38.30
C LEU A 511 3.85 -9.16 -38.69
N GLY A 512 4.18 -9.16 -39.98
CA GLY A 512 5.42 -8.55 -40.47
C GLY A 512 5.51 -7.05 -40.18
N VAL A 513 4.40 -6.31 -40.29
CA VAL A 513 4.34 -4.89 -39.90
C VAL A 513 4.49 -4.72 -38.39
N LEU A 514 3.88 -5.58 -37.57
CA LEU A 514 4.03 -5.61 -36.12
C LEU A 514 5.53 -5.72 -35.73
N ILE A 515 6.25 -6.68 -36.30
CA ILE A 515 7.69 -6.90 -36.07
C ILE A 515 8.51 -5.71 -36.59
N GLY A 516 8.29 -5.30 -37.84
CA GLY A 516 9.08 -4.25 -38.50
C GLY A 516 8.90 -2.85 -37.90
N THR A 517 7.86 -2.64 -37.09
CA THR A 517 7.61 -1.38 -36.37
C THR A 517 8.03 -1.44 -34.90
N GLY A 518 8.54 -2.57 -34.42
CA GLY A 518 8.90 -2.76 -33.01
C GLY A 518 7.70 -2.66 -32.06
N THR A 519 6.48 -2.79 -32.57
CA THR A 519 5.25 -2.57 -31.79
C THR A 519 5.10 -3.69 -30.75
N PRO A 520 4.93 -3.34 -29.45
CA PRO A 520 5.07 -4.32 -28.36
C PRO A 520 3.80 -5.12 -28.03
N ILE A 521 2.62 -4.63 -28.39
CA ILE A 521 1.34 -5.28 -28.08
C ILE A 521 0.56 -5.51 -29.37
N ALA A 522 -0.03 -6.69 -29.54
CA ALA A 522 -1.03 -6.89 -30.58
C ALA A 522 -2.15 -7.81 -30.13
N LEU A 523 -3.36 -7.53 -30.59
CA LEU A 523 -4.50 -8.44 -30.46
C LEU A 523 -5.11 -8.66 -31.83
N TRP A 524 -5.53 -9.90 -32.09
CA TRP A 524 -6.33 -10.19 -33.26
C TRP A 524 -7.30 -11.34 -33.04
N VAL A 525 -8.24 -11.45 -33.98
CA VAL A 525 -9.20 -12.53 -34.03
C VAL A 525 -8.76 -13.54 -35.09
N ARG A 526 -8.74 -14.84 -34.78
CA ARG A 526 -8.23 -15.90 -35.68
C ARG A 526 -9.24 -16.42 -36.71
N LYS A 527 -10.49 -15.99 -36.65
CA LYS A 527 -11.59 -16.46 -37.50
C LYS A 527 -12.49 -15.27 -37.85
N ASP A 528 -12.86 -15.14 -39.11
CA ASP A 528 -13.91 -14.20 -39.50
C ASP A 528 -15.25 -14.65 -38.93
N HIS A 529 -16.00 -13.69 -38.40
CA HIS A 529 -17.32 -13.97 -37.85
C HIS A 529 -18.40 -13.37 -38.76
N PRO A 530 -19.49 -14.09 -39.02
CA PRO A 530 -20.52 -13.66 -39.97
C PRO A 530 -21.25 -12.38 -39.53
N ASN A 531 -21.16 -11.99 -38.26
CA ASN A 531 -21.74 -10.76 -37.73
C ASN A 531 -20.72 -9.62 -37.72
N GLN A 532 -20.99 -8.53 -38.45
CA GLN A 532 -20.15 -7.32 -38.49
C GLN A 532 -20.00 -6.62 -37.11
N ALA A 533 -20.87 -6.94 -36.14
CA ALA A 533 -20.76 -6.43 -34.77
C ALA A 533 -19.63 -7.08 -33.94
N TRP A 534 -19.01 -8.18 -34.43
CA TRP A 534 -18.00 -8.92 -33.67
C TRP A 534 -16.71 -8.13 -33.46
N GLY A 535 -16.29 -7.34 -34.46
CA GLY A 535 -15.18 -6.39 -34.29
C GLY A 535 -15.46 -5.31 -33.25
N HIS A 536 -16.72 -4.89 -33.11
CA HIS A 536 -17.15 -3.96 -32.07
C HIS A 536 -17.17 -4.62 -30.68
N GLN A 537 -17.64 -5.87 -30.58
CA GLN A 537 -17.57 -6.66 -29.34
C GLN A 537 -16.13 -6.96 -28.93
N PHE A 538 -15.24 -7.27 -29.88
CA PHE A 538 -13.81 -7.45 -29.66
C PHE A 538 -13.18 -6.21 -29.01
N CYS A 539 -13.44 -5.03 -29.57
CA CYS A 539 -12.95 -3.78 -28.99
C CYS A 539 -13.61 -3.47 -27.63
N GLN A 540 -14.92 -3.67 -27.46
CA GLN A 540 -15.62 -3.41 -26.19
C GLN A 540 -15.17 -4.33 -25.06
N GLN A 541 -15.05 -5.64 -25.27
CA GLN A 541 -14.71 -6.59 -24.21
C GLN A 541 -13.25 -6.48 -23.75
N ILE A 542 -12.36 -6.06 -24.64
CA ILE A 542 -10.92 -5.94 -24.40
C ILE A 542 -10.55 -4.54 -23.87
N LEU A 543 -11.12 -3.48 -24.45
CA LEU A 543 -10.75 -2.09 -24.13
C LEU A 543 -11.79 -1.35 -23.28
N GLY A 544 -13.06 -1.77 -23.27
CA GLY A 544 -14.14 -1.08 -22.54
C GLY A 544 -13.91 -1.01 -21.03
N CYS A 545 -13.37 -2.06 -20.42
CA CYS A 545 -13.08 -2.10 -18.97
C CYS A 545 -11.83 -1.30 -18.56
N LEU A 546 -11.01 -0.83 -19.51
CA LEU A 546 -9.90 0.09 -19.20
C LEU A 546 -10.43 1.49 -18.83
N GLY A 547 -11.65 1.84 -19.27
CA GLY A 547 -12.34 3.10 -18.97
C GLY A 547 -13.16 3.09 -17.66
N GLU A 548 -13.78 1.97 -17.29
CA GLU A 548 -14.66 1.86 -16.10
C GLU A 548 -13.93 2.12 -14.77
N THR A 549 -12.61 1.89 -14.70
CA THR A 549 -11.83 2.27 -13.50
C THR A 549 -11.66 3.78 -13.30
N CYS A 550 -11.96 4.61 -14.31
CA CYS A 550 -12.01 6.07 -14.15
C CYS A 550 -13.33 6.56 -13.52
N GLU A 551 -14.44 5.84 -13.68
CA GLU A 551 -15.73 6.23 -13.09
C GLU A 551 -15.74 6.09 -11.56
N ALA A 552 -14.95 5.16 -11.02
CA ALA A 552 -14.71 5.03 -9.58
C ALA A 552 -13.96 6.24 -8.96
N GLN A 553 -13.44 7.17 -9.78
CA GLN A 553 -12.83 8.43 -9.36
C GLN A 553 -13.71 9.68 -9.59
N GLY A 554 -15.01 9.51 -9.87
CA GLY A 554 -15.99 10.58 -9.73
C GLY A 554 -16.07 11.60 -10.88
N GLN A 555 -15.94 11.16 -12.13
CA GLN A 555 -16.34 11.99 -13.29
C GLN A 555 -17.36 11.25 -14.15
N SER A 556 -18.61 11.71 -14.06
CA SER A 556 -19.74 11.19 -14.82
C SER A 556 -19.85 11.89 -16.19
N SER A 557 -19.57 11.17 -17.28
CA SER A 557 -20.37 11.20 -18.52
C SER A 557 -19.74 10.31 -19.59
N CYS A 558 -20.37 9.18 -19.92
CA CYS A 558 -20.17 8.57 -21.23
C CYS A 558 -21.52 8.17 -21.84
N CYS A 559 -21.85 8.86 -22.93
CA CYS A 559 -23.13 8.77 -23.64
C CYS A 559 -23.15 7.56 -24.58
N LEU A 560 -24.25 6.82 -24.52
CA LEU A 560 -24.52 5.54 -25.17
C LEU A 560 -24.54 5.48 -26.71
N HIS A 561 -24.21 6.54 -27.48
CA HIS A 561 -24.51 6.58 -28.94
C HIS A 561 -23.40 7.08 -29.90
N GLN A 562 -22.12 7.07 -29.52
CA GLN A 562 -21.01 7.31 -30.47
C GLN A 562 -19.85 6.33 -30.26
N PRO A 563 -19.08 5.96 -31.31
CA PRO A 563 -17.99 5.01 -31.18
C PRO A 563 -16.96 5.60 -30.22
N CYS A 564 -16.74 4.95 -29.08
CA CYS A 564 -15.77 5.38 -28.08
C CYS A 564 -14.38 5.50 -28.73
N SER A 565 -13.96 6.73 -29.03
CA SER A 565 -12.57 7.00 -29.38
C SER A 565 -11.74 6.90 -28.10
N SER A 566 -10.60 6.22 -28.23
CA SER A 566 -9.61 5.93 -27.20
C SER A 566 -8.84 7.16 -26.67
N ASP A 567 -9.42 8.36 -26.75
CA ASP A 567 -8.69 9.62 -26.63
C ASP A 567 -8.58 10.18 -25.21
N ASN A 568 -9.18 9.54 -24.19
CA ASN A 568 -9.16 10.03 -22.80
C ASN A 568 -8.77 8.95 -21.78
N LEU A 569 -7.50 8.51 -21.79
CA LEU A 569 -6.92 7.75 -20.68
C LEU A 569 -6.02 8.66 -19.82
N PRO A 570 -6.28 8.86 -18.51
CA PRO A 570 -5.45 9.69 -17.64
C PRO A 570 -4.06 9.11 -17.38
N GLY A 571 -3.09 10.00 -17.12
CA GLY A 571 -1.65 9.75 -17.18
C GLY A 571 -1.02 8.81 -16.14
N ASN A 572 -1.76 8.27 -15.16
CA ASN A 572 -1.20 7.47 -14.05
C ASN A 572 -1.52 5.95 -14.08
N CYS A 573 -1.95 5.39 -15.21
CA CYS A 573 -2.38 3.99 -15.28
C CYS A 573 -1.85 3.26 -16.52
N ARG A 574 -0.53 3.09 -16.65
CA ARG A 574 0.06 2.30 -17.76
C ARG A 574 0.80 1.03 -17.34
N SER A 575 1.53 0.99 -16.22
CA SER A 575 2.02 -0.30 -15.67
C SER A 575 0.87 -1.22 -15.23
N ILE A 576 -0.21 -0.61 -14.73
CA ILE A 576 -1.49 -1.26 -14.39
C ILE A 576 -2.23 -1.76 -15.65
N LEU A 577 -2.05 -1.11 -16.80
CA LEU A 577 -2.65 -1.51 -18.09
C LEU A 577 -2.06 -2.84 -18.60
N LEU A 578 -0.76 -3.05 -18.36
CA LEU A 578 0.03 -4.20 -18.83
C LEU A 578 -0.47 -5.53 -18.23
N GLY A 579 -0.59 -5.56 -16.90
CA GLY A 579 -1.13 -6.72 -16.18
C GLY A 579 -2.62 -6.93 -16.46
N LYS A 580 -3.41 -5.85 -16.47
CA LYS A 580 -4.85 -5.91 -16.70
C LYS A 580 -5.24 -6.46 -18.07
N LEU A 581 -4.48 -6.16 -19.13
CA LEU A 581 -4.76 -6.67 -20.48
C LEU A 581 -4.53 -8.19 -20.57
N LEU A 582 -3.39 -8.69 -20.08
CA LEU A 582 -3.12 -10.14 -20.06
C LEU A 582 -4.11 -10.88 -19.17
N ASP A 583 -4.42 -10.32 -17.98
CA ASP A 583 -5.42 -10.90 -17.07
C ASP A 583 -6.79 -10.95 -17.75
N ARG A 584 -7.20 -9.87 -18.43
CA ARG A 584 -8.48 -9.81 -19.15
C ARG A 584 -8.56 -10.81 -20.29
N VAL A 585 -7.52 -10.92 -21.11
CA VAL A 585 -7.44 -11.92 -22.20
C VAL A 585 -7.52 -13.32 -21.61
N THR A 586 -6.81 -13.57 -20.50
CA THR A 586 -6.83 -14.86 -19.80
C THR A 586 -8.25 -15.19 -19.32
N THR A 587 -8.95 -14.25 -18.70
CA THR A 587 -10.34 -14.41 -18.27
C THR A 587 -11.26 -14.74 -19.44
N ILE A 588 -11.20 -13.97 -20.54
CA ILE A 588 -12.06 -14.19 -21.71
C ILE A 588 -11.82 -15.57 -22.33
N ARG A 589 -10.57 -16.04 -22.37
CA ARG A 589 -10.22 -17.38 -22.87
C ARG A 589 -10.77 -18.49 -21.95
N ARG A 590 -10.67 -18.33 -20.63
CA ARG A 590 -11.17 -19.31 -19.66
C ARG A 590 -12.69 -19.38 -19.65
N GLU A 591 -13.37 -18.24 -19.66
CA GLU A 591 -14.84 -18.20 -19.75
C GLU A 591 -15.37 -18.87 -21.01
N ALA A 592 -14.64 -18.82 -22.12
CA ALA A 592 -15.02 -19.54 -23.34
C ALA A 592 -14.90 -21.07 -23.15
N LEU A 593 -13.81 -21.54 -22.54
CA LEU A 593 -13.60 -22.96 -22.23
C LEU A 593 -14.63 -23.51 -21.22
N GLU A 594 -15.10 -22.69 -20.28
CA GLU A 594 -16.16 -23.09 -19.34
C GLU A 594 -17.56 -23.18 -20.00
N ARG A 595 -17.75 -22.57 -21.18
CA ARG A 595 -19.02 -22.58 -21.92
C ARG A 595 -19.08 -23.69 -22.97
N ASP A 596 -17.95 -24.04 -23.56
CA ASP A 596 -17.78 -25.11 -24.55
C ASP A 596 -16.88 -26.21 -23.99
N ASP A 597 -17.48 -27.26 -23.41
CA ASP A 597 -16.77 -28.40 -22.80
C ASP A 597 -16.05 -29.31 -23.84
N ASP A 598 -16.37 -29.17 -25.14
CA ASP A 598 -15.82 -30.00 -26.22
C ASP A 598 -14.58 -29.34 -26.85
N LEU A 599 -13.40 -29.61 -26.27
CA LEU A 599 -12.12 -29.12 -26.77
C LEU A 599 -11.80 -29.57 -28.20
N GLU A 600 -12.37 -30.69 -28.66
CA GLU A 600 -12.14 -31.21 -30.02
C GLU A 600 -12.90 -30.40 -31.08
N ASN A 601 -13.96 -29.68 -30.70
CA ASN A 601 -14.81 -28.89 -31.62
C ASN A 601 -14.69 -27.36 -31.47
N ILE A 602 -13.74 -26.86 -30.67
CA ILE A 602 -13.45 -25.43 -30.49
C ILE A 602 -13.27 -24.66 -31.82
N ALA A 603 -12.81 -25.34 -32.88
CA ALA A 603 -12.66 -24.74 -34.20
C ALA A 603 -13.98 -24.13 -34.73
N GLN A 604 -15.11 -24.75 -34.42
CA GLN A 604 -16.44 -24.36 -34.88
C GLN A 604 -17.13 -23.34 -33.97
N SER A 605 -16.66 -23.16 -32.73
CA SER A 605 -17.22 -22.22 -31.76
C SER A 605 -17.34 -20.79 -32.30
N LEU A 606 -18.21 -20.02 -31.64
CA LEU A 606 -18.46 -18.59 -31.86
C LEU A 606 -18.09 -17.74 -30.64
N GLU A 607 -17.53 -18.35 -29.58
CA GLU A 607 -17.06 -17.61 -28.41
C GLU A 607 -15.75 -16.87 -28.73
N LEU A 608 -15.70 -15.57 -28.43
CA LEU A 608 -14.54 -14.74 -28.76
C LEU A 608 -13.23 -15.29 -28.16
N GLY A 609 -13.28 -15.81 -26.94
CA GLY A 609 -12.11 -16.36 -26.24
C GLY A 609 -11.39 -17.47 -27.02
N HIS A 610 -12.12 -18.28 -27.78
CA HIS A 610 -11.52 -19.33 -28.60
C HIS A 610 -10.77 -18.81 -29.83
N HIS A 611 -11.06 -17.58 -30.25
CA HIS A 611 -10.48 -16.98 -31.45
C HIS A 611 -9.56 -15.80 -31.14
N LEU A 612 -9.42 -15.43 -29.86
CA LEU A 612 -8.63 -14.28 -29.43
C LEU A 612 -7.14 -14.64 -29.32
N ALA A 613 -6.31 -13.97 -30.12
CA ALA A 613 -4.86 -13.97 -30.01
C ALA A 613 -4.36 -12.71 -29.29
N PHE A 614 -3.33 -12.87 -28.47
CA PHE A 614 -2.70 -11.79 -27.70
C PHE A 614 -1.19 -11.95 -27.73
N VAL A 615 -0.52 -10.91 -28.24
CA VAL A 615 0.93 -10.81 -28.29
C VAL A 615 1.43 -9.76 -27.32
N TRP A 616 2.46 -10.15 -26.58
CA TRP A 616 3.09 -9.34 -25.55
C TRP A 616 4.61 -9.43 -25.62
N GLU A 617 5.23 -8.46 -26.28
CA GLU A 617 6.66 -8.50 -26.59
C GLU A 617 7.49 -7.78 -25.54
N ASN A 618 7.66 -8.39 -24.37
CA ASN A 618 8.55 -7.86 -23.33
C ASN A 618 10.04 -8.20 -23.62
N PRO A 619 10.89 -7.21 -23.93
CA PRO A 619 12.31 -7.41 -24.20
C PRO A 619 13.12 -7.88 -22.98
N LYS A 620 12.58 -7.74 -21.76
CA LYS A 620 13.20 -8.23 -20.51
C LYS A 620 12.88 -9.69 -20.20
N ARG A 621 12.06 -10.37 -21.02
CA ARG A 621 11.64 -11.76 -20.82
C ARG A 621 11.94 -12.64 -22.04
N VAL A 622 13.14 -12.53 -22.60
CA VAL A 622 13.56 -13.31 -23.77
C VAL A 622 14.44 -14.50 -23.34
N PRO A 623 14.55 -15.58 -24.13
CA PRO A 623 15.43 -16.71 -23.81
C PRO A 623 16.89 -16.30 -23.56
N PRO A 624 17.62 -16.99 -22.65
CA PRO A 624 18.99 -16.63 -22.26
C PRO A 624 20.00 -16.69 -23.41
N THR A 625 19.72 -17.46 -24.47
CA THR A 625 20.59 -17.63 -25.64
C THR A 625 20.24 -16.67 -26.80
N SER A 626 19.24 -15.79 -26.61
CA SER A 626 18.79 -14.86 -27.64
C SER A 626 19.54 -13.53 -27.62
N LYS A 627 19.55 -12.82 -28.76
CA LYS A 627 20.11 -11.47 -28.85
C LYS A 627 19.19 -10.51 -28.08
N SER A 628 19.55 -10.19 -26.84
CA SER A 628 18.79 -9.22 -26.04
C SER A 628 18.90 -7.82 -26.68
N PRO A 629 17.79 -7.09 -26.85
CA PRO A 629 17.79 -5.75 -27.41
C PRO A 629 18.48 -4.71 -26.50
N TYR A 630 18.82 -5.09 -25.26
CA TYR A 630 19.60 -4.28 -24.30
C TYR A 630 21.09 -4.65 -24.24
N GLN A 631 21.56 -5.57 -25.10
CA GLN A 631 23.00 -5.81 -25.25
C GLN A 631 23.66 -4.54 -25.82
N HIS A 632 24.37 -3.80 -24.97
CA HIS A 632 25.33 -2.80 -25.44
C HIS A 632 26.37 -3.49 -26.33
N PRO A 633 26.79 -2.89 -27.46
CA PRO A 633 27.99 -3.36 -28.13
C PRO A 633 29.13 -3.24 -27.13
N SER A 634 29.74 -4.37 -26.79
CA SER A 634 31.02 -4.41 -26.09
C SER A 634 31.95 -3.44 -26.80
N SER A 635 32.40 -2.43 -26.06
CA SER A 635 33.49 -1.54 -26.44
C SER A 635 34.65 -2.37 -27.00
N GLN A 636 34.88 -2.24 -28.31
CA GLN A 636 36.18 -2.49 -28.93
C GLN A 636 36.86 -1.15 -29.15
#